data_AF-A0A645HLH9-F1
#
_entry.id   AF-A0A645HLH9-F1
#
_cell.length_a   1.000
_cell.length_b   1.000
_cell.length_c   1.000
_cell.angle_alpha   90.00
_cell.angle_beta   90.00
_cell.angle_gamma   90.00
#
_symmetry.space_group_name_H-M   'P 1'
#
loop_
_entity.id
_entity.type
_entity.pdbx_description
1 polymer ?
#
loop_
_entity_poly.entity_id
_entity_poly.type
_entity_poly.pdbx_seq_one_letter_code
_entity_poly.pdbx_strand_id
1 'polypeptide(L)'
;MEYWDNAVLAQLGAPDMRLPIQYALTWPARVPGPAAPLDLLTCPGLTFFPPDLDGFPCLSLALEAAKRGGTATAVLNGANEVAVERFLKREIGFYDIPRLVEQALVRAAELQSPTLEDILAADSAARQAVSG
;
A
#
# COMPACT_ATOMS: atom_id res chain seq x y z
N MET A 1 -0.85 9.16 -15.40
CA MET A 1 -1.86 10.23 -15.38
C MET A 1 -2.65 10.13 -16.67
N GLU A 2 -3.98 10.11 -16.56
CA GLU A 2 -4.89 10.17 -17.70
C GLU A 2 -5.50 11.57 -17.75
N TYR A 3 -5.52 12.18 -18.94
CA TYR A 3 -6.06 13.51 -19.17
C TYR A 3 -7.42 13.42 -19.88
N TRP A 4 -8.22 14.49 -19.78
CA TRP A 4 -9.58 14.54 -20.35
C TRP A 4 -9.62 14.38 -21.87
N ASP A 5 -8.50 14.66 -22.55
CA ASP A 5 -8.29 14.47 -23.98
C ASP A 5 -7.85 13.04 -24.34
N ASN A 6 -7.86 12.13 -23.36
CA ASN A 6 -7.39 10.75 -23.43
C ASN A 6 -5.86 10.59 -23.57
N ALA A 7 -5.09 11.65 -23.36
CA ALA A 7 -3.63 11.53 -23.29
C ALA A 7 -3.21 10.79 -22.01
N VAL A 8 -2.22 9.92 -22.14
CA VAL A 8 -1.62 9.19 -21.01
C VAL A 8 -0.17 9.63 -20.85
N LEU A 9 0.14 10.20 -19.68
CA LEU A 9 1.51 10.44 -19.26
C LEU A 9 1.95 9.36 -18.28
N ALA A 10 3.06 8.70 -18.60
CA ALA A 10 3.67 7.65 -17.80
C ALA A 10 5.11 8.04 -17.42
N GLN A 11 5.52 7.67 -16.21
CA GLN A 11 6.92 7.70 -15.79
C GLN A 11 7.47 6.27 -15.85
N LEU A 12 8.57 6.09 -16.58
CA LEU A 12 9.28 4.82 -16.68
C LEU A 12 10.73 5.00 -16.21
N GLY A 13 11.30 3.95 -15.64
CA GLY A 13 12.68 3.89 -15.19
C GLY A 13 13.06 2.46 -14.81
N ALA A 14 14.35 2.21 -14.63
CA ALA A 14 14.80 0.96 -14.02
C ALA A 14 14.18 0.80 -12.61
N PRO A 15 13.92 -0.43 -12.13
CA PRO A 15 13.34 -0.67 -10.80
C PRO A 15 14.37 -0.38 -9.69
N ASP A 16 14.63 0.90 -9.46
CA ASP A 16 15.67 1.41 -8.58
C ASP A 16 15.16 2.61 -7.77
N MET A 17 15.00 2.42 -6.45
CA MET A 17 14.50 3.43 -5.53
C MET A 17 15.37 4.69 -5.46
N ARG A 18 16.64 4.63 -5.89
CA ARG A 18 17.51 5.83 -5.93
C ARG A 18 16.94 6.90 -6.85
N LEU A 19 16.23 6.51 -7.91
CA LEU A 19 15.60 7.44 -8.85
C LEU A 19 14.46 8.27 -8.20
N PRO A 20 13.39 7.67 -7.63
CA PRO A 20 12.34 8.44 -6.96
C PRO A 20 12.83 9.16 -5.70
N ILE A 21 13.76 8.58 -4.92
CA ILE A 21 14.33 9.26 -3.74
C ILE A 21 15.05 10.54 -4.14
N GLN A 22 15.93 10.48 -5.15
CA GLN A 22 16.63 11.66 -5.63
C GLN A 22 15.64 12.73 -6.11
N TYR A 23 14.63 12.34 -6.88
CA TYR A 23 13.65 13.29 -7.40
C TYR A 23 12.86 13.97 -6.28
N ALA A 24 12.46 13.23 -5.24
CA ALA A 24 11.79 13.81 -4.07
C ALA A 24 12.66 14.85 -3.35
N LEU A 25 13.97 14.62 -3.24
CA LEU A 25 14.91 15.55 -2.57
C LEU A 25 15.29 16.76 -3.42
N THR A 26 15.27 16.62 -4.74
CA THR A 26 15.77 17.65 -5.67
C THR A 26 14.66 18.37 -6.42
N TRP A 27 13.40 18.00 -6.20
CA TRP A 27 12.25 18.60 -6.86
C TRP A 27 12.27 20.14 -6.75
N PRO A 28 12.00 20.89 -7.84
CA PRO A 28 11.62 20.41 -9.17
C PRO A 28 12.81 20.07 -10.10
N ALA A 29 14.05 20.27 -9.65
CA ALA A 29 15.24 20.05 -10.45
C ALA A 29 15.47 18.57 -10.76
N ARG A 30 16.17 18.32 -11.88
CA ARG A 30 16.70 16.99 -12.22
C ARG A 30 18.22 17.06 -12.19
N VAL A 31 18.84 16.18 -11.41
CA VAL A 31 20.29 16.10 -11.25
C VAL A 31 20.81 14.75 -11.77
N PRO A 32 22.09 14.65 -12.17
CA PRO A 32 22.71 13.36 -12.45
C PRO A 32 22.57 12.42 -11.25
N GLY A 33 22.15 11.17 -11.51
CA GLY A 33 21.83 10.21 -10.47
C GLY A 33 22.49 8.85 -10.66
N PRO A 34 22.53 8.02 -9.60
CA PRO A 34 23.22 6.73 -9.62
C PRO A 34 22.40 5.59 -10.28
N ALA A 35 21.13 5.85 -10.64
CA ALA A 35 20.26 4.87 -11.27
C ALA A 35 20.68 4.65 -12.73
N ALA A 36 20.73 3.39 -13.16
CA ALA A 36 20.99 3.06 -14.55
C ALA A 36 19.85 3.56 -15.46
N PRO A 37 20.14 4.03 -16.69
CA PRO A 37 19.11 4.40 -17.65
C PRO A 37 18.30 3.16 -18.05
N LEU A 38 16.99 3.33 -18.24
CA LEU A 38 16.14 2.30 -18.83
C LEU A 38 16.47 2.19 -20.33
N ASP A 39 16.83 0.99 -20.78
CA ASP A 39 16.99 0.67 -22.20
C ASP A 39 15.73 -0.04 -22.71
N LEU A 40 14.94 0.68 -23.52
CA LEU A 40 13.70 0.17 -24.09
C LEU A 40 13.92 -0.86 -25.21
N LEU A 41 15.11 -0.93 -25.79
CA LEU A 41 15.42 -1.90 -26.84
C LEU A 41 15.71 -3.29 -26.27
N THR A 42 16.14 -3.36 -25.00
CA THR A 42 16.52 -4.59 -24.32
C THR A 42 15.56 -4.99 -23.20
N CYS A 43 14.64 -4.11 -22.79
CA CYS A 43 13.67 -4.45 -21.76
C CYS A 43 12.65 -5.50 -22.24
N PRO A 44 12.16 -6.39 -21.36
CA PRO A 44 11.03 -7.26 -21.68
C PRO A 44 9.79 -6.48 -22.11
N GLY A 45 8.88 -7.15 -22.80
CA GLY A 45 7.59 -6.57 -23.19
C GLY A 45 6.79 -6.09 -21.98
N LEU A 46 6.16 -4.93 -22.10
CA LEU A 46 5.28 -4.37 -21.07
C LEU A 46 3.87 -4.94 -21.24
N THR A 47 3.41 -5.72 -20.27
CA THR A 47 2.09 -6.38 -20.27
C THR A 47 1.21 -5.83 -19.15
N PHE A 48 -0.08 -5.67 -19.42
CA PHE A 48 -1.05 -5.11 -18.47
C PHE A 48 -2.27 -6.03 -18.32
N PHE A 49 -2.75 -6.18 -17.09
CA PHE A 49 -3.87 -7.07 -16.74
C PHE A 49 -4.76 -6.41 -15.68
N PRO A 50 -6.07 -6.72 -15.62
CA PRO A 50 -6.90 -6.33 -14.49
C PRO A 50 -6.43 -7.03 -13.20
N PRO A 51 -6.57 -6.40 -12.02
CA PRO A 51 -6.25 -7.05 -10.75
C PRO A 51 -7.22 -8.19 -10.44
N ASP A 52 -6.68 -9.31 -9.94
CA ASP A 52 -7.47 -10.42 -9.40
C ASP A 52 -7.81 -10.16 -7.94
N LEU A 53 -9.03 -9.65 -7.69
CA LEU A 53 -9.49 -9.28 -6.35
C LEU A 53 -9.91 -10.50 -5.51
N ASP A 54 -10.22 -11.63 -6.14
CA ASP A 54 -10.58 -12.87 -5.45
C ASP A 54 -9.31 -13.58 -4.93
N GLY A 55 -8.26 -13.61 -5.76
CA GLY A 55 -6.94 -14.15 -5.39
C GLY A 55 -6.15 -13.27 -4.43
N PHE A 56 -6.32 -11.94 -4.50
CA PHE A 56 -5.57 -10.94 -3.72
C PHE A 56 -6.48 -9.90 -3.03
N PRO A 57 -7.28 -10.31 -2.02
CA PRO A 57 -8.31 -9.48 -1.40
C PRO A 57 -7.79 -8.24 -0.67
N CYS A 58 -6.51 -8.18 -0.29
CA CYS A 58 -5.92 -7.01 0.37
C CYS A 58 -6.09 -5.71 -0.43
N LEU A 59 -6.13 -5.77 -1.77
CA LEU A 59 -6.38 -4.58 -2.60
C LEU A 59 -7.81 -4.07 -2.40
N SER A 60 -8.80 -4.96 -2.35
CA SER A 60 -10.20 -4.59 -2.09
C SER A 60 -10.34 -3.95 -0.70
N LEU A 61 -9.72 -4.56 0.33
CA LEU A 61 -9.71 -4.03 1.70
C LEU A 61 -9.08 -2.63 1.78
N ALA A 62 -7.96 -2.41 1.05
CA ALA A 62 -7.31 -1.10 1.00
C ALA A 62 -8.17 -0.03 0.34
N LEU A 63 -8.83 -0.37 -0.78
CA LEU A 63 -9.75 0.53 -1.46
C LEU A 63 -10.96 0.86 -0.59
N GLU A 64 -11.48 -0.11 0.16
CA GLU A 64 -12.58 0.11 1.10
C GLU A 64 -12.16 1.01 2.26
N ALA A 65 -11.03 0.73 2.91
CA ALA A 65 -10.51 1.55 4.00
C ALA A 65 -10.25 3.00 3.54
N ALA A 66 -9.71 3.19 2.33
CA ALA A 66 -9.51 4.51 1.75
C ALA A 66 -10.83 5.25 1.51
N LYS A 67 -11.89 4.55 1.06
CA LYS A 67 -13.24 5.12 0.88
C LYS A 67 -13.91 5.47 2.22
N ARG A 68 -13.73 4.63 3.25
CA ARG A 68 -14.26 4.88 4.60
C ARG A 68 -13.58 6.09 5.26
N GLY A 69 -12.29 6.32 4.97
CA GLY A 69 -11.53 7.44 5.51
C GLY A 69 -11.32 7.34 7.02
N GLY A 70 -11.12 8.49 7.68
CA GLY A 70 -10.94 8.55 9.14
C GLY A 70 -9.78 7.68 9.62
N THR A 71 -10.04 6.82 10.61
CA THR A 71 -9.07 5.88 11.19
C THR A 71 -8.93 4.56 10.44
N ALA A 72 -9.74 4.28 9.42
CA ALA A 72 -9.82 2.95 8.79
C ALA A 72 -8.48 2.50 8.16
N THR A 73 -7.73 3.41 7.56
CA THR A 73 -6.43 3.11 6.95
C THR A 73 -5.35 2.81 7.98
N ALA A 74 -5.40 3.46 9.15
CA ALA A 74 -4.51 3.15 10.27
C ALA A 74 -4.81 1.77 10.86
N VAL A 75 -6.09 1.41 11.00
CA VAL A 75 -6.53 0.08 11.42
C VAL A 75 -6.04 -0.99 10.45
N LEU A 76 -6.25 -0.78 9.14
CA LEU A 76 -5.78 -1.68 8.09
C LEU A 76 -4.27 -1.90 8.20
N ASN A 77 -3.50 -0.81 8.32
CA ASN A 77 -2.04 -0.90 8.38
C ASN A 77 -1.56 -1.64 9.64
N GLY A 78 -2.06 -1.26 10.81
CA GLY A 78 -1.68 -1.88 12.09
C GLY A 78 -2.00 -3.38 12.14
N ALA A 79 -3.18 -3.77 11.65
CA ALA A 79 -3.55 -5.18 11.55
C ALA A 79 -2.67 -5.95 10.55
N ASN A 80 -2.38 -5.35 9.39
CA ASN A 80 -1.54 -5.97 8.36
C ASN A 80 -0.11 -6.21 8.84
N GLU A 81 0.49 -5.26 9.55
CA GLU A 81 1.86 -5.42 10.08
C GLU A 81 1.98 -6.61 11.03
N VAL A 82 1.05 -6.74 11.99
CA VAL A 82 1.07 -7.87 12.94
C VAL A 82 0.73 -9.18 12.24
N ALA A 83 -0.25 -9.20 11.33
CA ALA A 83 -0.57 -10.40 10.58
C ALA A 83 0.61 -10.89 9.71
N VAL A 84 1.31 -9.98 9.02
CA VAL A 84 2.52 -10.31 8.26
C VAL A 84 3.63 -10.81 9.18
N GLU A 85 3.83 -10.19 10.35
CA GLU A 85 4.81 -10.66 11.34
C GLU A 85 4.50 -12.10 11.78
N ARG A 86 3.24 -12.40 12.11
CA ARG A 86 2.80 -13.75 12.51
C ARG A 86 2.96 -14.76 11.38
N PHE A 87 2.70 -14.36 10.13
CA PHE A 87 2.95 -15.20 8.96
C PHE A 87 4.45 -15.51 8.80
N LEU A 88 5.32 -14.51 8.93
CA LEU A 88 6.77 -14.68 8.87
C LEU A 88 7.30 -15.58 10.00
N LYS A 89 6.66 -15.54 11.18
CA LYS A 89 6.91 -16.45 12.31
C LYS A 89 6.27 -17.83 12.15
N ARG A 90 5.54 -18.08 11.06
CA ARG A 90 4.81 -19.33 10.75
C ARG A 90 3.71 -19.68 11.75
N GLU A 91 3.12 -18.68 12.39
CA GLU A 91 2.01 -18.84 13.35
C GLU A 91 0.65 -18.89 12.66
N ILE A 92 0.55 -18.30 11.46
CA ILE A 92 -0.65 -18.27 10.62
C ILE A 92 -0.29 -18.59 9.16
N GLY A 93 -1.29 -18.96 8.35
CA GLY A 93 -1.14 -19.14 6.91
C GLY A 93 -1.14 -17.83 6.13
N PHE A 94 -0.74 -17.87 4.85
CA PHE A 94 -0.70 -16.69 3.99
C PHE A 94 -2.09 -16.03 3.85
N TYR A 95 -3.13 -16.84 3.64
CA TYR A 95 -4.51 -16.35 3.51
C TYR A 95 -5.17 -15.95 4.83
N ASP A 96 -4.51 -16.15 5.97
CA ASP A 96 -4.97 -15.57 7.24
C ASP A 96 -4.69 -14.07 7.31
N ILE A 97 -3.72 -13.55 6.56
CA ILE A 97 -3.40 -12.11 6.53
C ILE A 97 -4.62 -11.27 6.14
N PRO A 98 -5.21 -11.43 4.94
CA PRO A 98 -6.40 -10.66 4.57
C PRO A 98 -7.58 -10.92 5.50
N ARG A 99 -7.75 -12.15 5.99
CA ARG A 99 -8.83 -12.52 6.93
C ARG A 99 -8.74 -11.75 8.25
N LEU A 100 -7.54 -11.64 8.82
CA LEU A 100 -7.32 -10.90 10.07
C LEU A 100 -7.46 -9.39 9.87
N VAL A 101 -6.97 -8.85 8.76
CA VAL A 101 -7.12 -7.43 8.41
C VAL A 101 -8.59 -7.06 8.25
N GLU A 102 -9.37 -7.87 7.54
CA GLU A 102 -10.81 -7.69 7.39
C GLU A 102 -11.52 -7.72 8.76
N GLN A 103 -11.19 -8.68 9.62
CA GLN A 103 -11.75 -8.77 10.96
C GLN A 103 -11.46 -7.53 11.82
N ALA A 104 -10.24 -6.98 11.72
CA ALA A 104 -9.88 -5.75 12.42
C ALA A 104 -10.70 -4.55 11.89
N LEU A 105 -10.83 -4.43 10.57
CA LEU A 105 -11.62 -3.37 9.92
C LEU A 105 -13.11 -3.43 10.25
N VAL A 106 -13.68 -4.62 10.39
CA VAL A 106 -15.10 -4.81 10.77
C VAL A 106 -15.35 -4.44 12.23
N ARG A 107 -14.36 -4.67 13.11
CA ARG A 107 -14.50 -4.43 14.56
C ARG A 107 -14.12 -3.02 14.99
N ALA A 108 -13.32 -2.32 14.20
CA ALA A 108 -12.82 -1.01 14.57
C ALA A 108 -13.95 0.03 14.68
N ALA A 109 -13.84 0.90 15.68
CA ALA A 109 -14.71 2.05 15.80
C ALA A 109 -14.40 3.04 14.66
N GLU A 110 -15.44 3.50 13.97
CA GLU A 110 -15.31 4.53 12.97
C GLU A 110 -15.16 5.89 13.66
N LEU A 111 -14.05 6.56 13.37
CA LEU A 111 -13.85 7.94 13.78
C LEU A 111 -13.43 8.77 12.57
N GLN A 112 -14.30 9.71 12.22
CA GLN A 112 -14.06 10.67 11.16
C GLN A 112 -13.29 11.87 11.73
N SER A 113 -12.36 12.43 10.93
CA SER A 113 -11.50 13.55 11.32
C SER A 113 -10.69 13.30 12.62
N PRO A 114 -9.88 12.21 12.68
CA PRO A 114 -9.15 11.86 13.89
C PRO A 114 -8.01 12.83 14.20
N THR A 115 -7.69 12.96 15.49
CA THR A 115 -6.42 13.53 15.96
C THR A 115 -5.27 12.53 15.77
N LEU A 116 -4.03 12.95 16.04
CA LEU A 116 -2.90 12.02 16.03
C LEU A 116 -3.06 10.93 17.09
N GLU A 117 -3.53 11.30 18.28
CA GLU A 117 -3.79 10.39 19.39
C GLU A 117 -4.81 9.32 19.00
N ASP A 118 -5.87 9.73 18.30
CA ASP A 118 -6.89 8.80 17.79
C ASP A 118 -6.32 7.82 16.75
N ILE A 119 -5.46 8.29 15.85
CA ILE A 119 -4.79 7.45 14.85
C ILE A 119 -3.90 6.40 15.53
N LEU A 120 -3.10 6.81 16.51
CA LEU A 120 -2.23 5.92 17.27
C LEU A 120 -3.02 4.91 18.11
N ALA A 121 -4.15 5.35 18.70
CA ALA A 121 -5.05 4.46 19.43
C ALA A 121 -5.70 3.43 18.50
N ALA A 122 -6.12 3.83 17.31
CA ALA A 122 -6.70 2.94 16.30
C ALA A 122 -5.70 1.90 15.78
N ASP A 123 -4.46 2.32 15.49
CA ASP A 123 -3.36 1.40 15.13
C ASP A 123 -3.10 0.40 16.26
N SER A 124 -2.94 0.87 17.50
CA SER A 124 -2.69 0.00 18.67
C SER A 124 -3.80 -1.01 18.90
N ALA A 125 -5.06 -0.58 18.82
CA ALA A 125 -6.22 -1.46 18.95
C ALA A 125 -6.27 -2.50 17.83
N ALA A 126 -5.96 -2.11 16.59
CA ALA A 126 -5.92 -3.02 15.45
C ALA A 126 -4.82 -4.08 15.59
N ARG A 127 -3.63 -3.68 16.06
CA ARG A 127 -2.55 -4.62 16.39
C ARG A 127 -2.99 -5.63 17.43
N GLN A 128 -3.55 -5.16 18.56
CA GLN A 128 -4.03 -6.03 19.64
C GLN A 128 -5.10 -7.03 19.16
N ALA A 129 -6.01 -6.59 18.29
CA ALA A 129 -7.09 -7.43 17.77
C ALA A 129 -6.61 -8.65 16.96
N VAL A 130 -5.37 -8.61 16.45
CA VAL A 130 -4.80 -9.66 15.59
C VAL A 130 -3.54 -10.32 16.19
N SER A 131 -3.16 -10.00 17.43
CA SER A 131 -1.95 -10.54 18.07
C SER A 131 -2.06 -12.00 18.54
N GLY A 132 -3.27 -12.54 18.74
CA GLY A 132 -3.49 -13.92 19.22
C GLY A 132 -4.39 -13.99 20.44
#